data_AF-A0A3A0EMS4-F1
#
_entry.id   AF-A0A3A0EMS4-F1
#
_cell.length_a   1.000
_cell.length_b   1.000
_cell.length_c   1.000
_cell.angle_alpha   90.00
_cell.angle_beta   90.00
_cell.angle_gamma   90.00
#
_symmetry.space_group_name_H-M   'P 1'
#
loop_
_entity.id
_entity.type
_entity.pdbx_description
1 polymer ?
#
loop_
_entity_poly.entity_id
_entity_poly.type
_entity_poly.pdbx_seq_one_letter_code
_entity_poly.pdbx_strand_id
1 'polypeptide(L)'
;MSGAAGARGAHGASPRRRIGLLGGTFDPVHVAHVALARAALAHLALDELRFVPTGRSWQKVDAGASAQQRIEMLGIATAGLPRTSIDERETKRAGASYTIDTLIELRAQLGEAAALVWIVGSDQLRNLPTWHRWEELLHYAHLAVARRAGDTLEGLDARVRALVDAHAGEELPDAPAGSIVFFPMPPMQVSGSALRDRLARGGRPAELLPPGVLDYIDRNRLYRATPPREEPTRAPRPRSSATKRNRMDPRKLQRVVVDALDDIKAQDIRVFDTTAQTELFDRVIIATGTSNRQTRALASHVRDKVKEAGAPVVSMEGADTGEWVLVDLGDIVVHVMQPAIRQYYNLEELWG
;
A
#
# COMPACT_ATOMS: atom_id res chain seq x y z
N MET A 1 27.59 -61.52 -24.09
CA MET A 1 27.87 -61.13 -22.70
C MET A 1 28.06 -59.63 -22.64
N SER A 2 27.41 -58.98 -21.67
CA SER A 2 27.70 -57.68 -21.03
C SER A 2 28.03 -56.45 -21.91
N GLY A 3 27.38 -55.31 -21.80
CA GLY A 3 26.44 -54.85 -20.79
C GLY A 3 25.97 -53.43 -21.13
N ALA A 4 24.68 -53.18 -20.87
CA ALA A 4 24.14 -51.85 -20.78
C ALA A 4 24.63 -51.19 -19.48
N ALA A 5 25.15 -49.97 -19.57
CA ALA A 5 25.37 -49.10 -18.43
C ALA A 5 24.79 -47.73 -18.75
N GLY A 6 23.58 -47.49 -18.28
CA GLY A 6 23.04 -46.15 -18.18
C GLY A 6 23.75 -45.37 -17.07
N ALA A 7 24.11 -44.12 -17.36
CA ALA A 7 24.34 -43.11 -16.34
C ALA A 7 23.19 -42.11 -16.43
N ARG A 8 22.39 -42.11 -15.37
CA ARG A 8 21.14 -41.36 -15.22
C ARG A 8 21.42 -39.86 -15.24
N GLY A 9 20.71 -39.13 -16.09
CA GLY A 9 20.64 -37.68 -16.02
C GLY A 9 20.07 -37.25 -14.67
N ALA A 10 20.75 -36.31 -14.01
CA ALA A 10 20.23 -35.61 -12.85
C ALA A 10 18.85 -35.04 -13.20
N HIS A 11 17.80 -35.58 -12.58
CA HIS A 11 16.48 -34.96 -12.61
C HIS A 11 16.58 -33.64 -11.85
N GLY A 12 16.59 -32.52 -12.58
CA GLY A 12 16.40 -31.20 -11.99
C GLY A 12 15.04 -31.18 -11.30
N ALA A 13 15.03 -31.18 -9.97
CA ALA A 13 13.80 -31.00 -9.22
C ALA A 13 13.25 -29.61 -9.55
N SER A 14 11.96 -29.53 -9.89
CA SER A 14 11.28 -28.25 -10.03
C SER A 14 11.40 -27.47 -8.71
N PRO A 15 11.69 -26.16 -8.75
CA PRO A 15 11.85 -25.36 -7.54
C PRO A 15 10.61 -25.42 -6.66
N ARG A 16 10.79 -25.39 -5.33
CA ARG A 16 9.67 -25.44 -4.39
C ARG A 16 8.72 -24.27 -4.61
N ARG A 17 7.42 -24.56 -4.44
CA ARG A 17 6.37 -23.54 -4.46
C ARG A 17 6.59 -22.53 -3.32
N ARG A 18 6.68 -21.23 -3.64
CA ARG A 18 6.89 -20.11 -2.70
C ARG A 18 5.59 -19.35 -2.45
N ILE A 19 5.16 -19.32 -1.20
CA ILE A 19 3.92 -18.67 -0.76
C ILE A 19 4.30 -17.55 0.21
N GLY A 20 4.14 -16.32 -0.25
CA GLY A 20 4.30 -15.12 0.58
C GLY A 20 3.09 -14.91 1.49
N LEU A 21 3.33 -14.45 2.70
CA LEU A 21 2.32 -14.16 3.72
C LEU A 21 2.55 -12.74 4.23
N LEU A 22 1.63 -11.83 3.95
CA LEU A 22 1.69 -10.44 4.42
C LEU A 22 0.60 -10.24 5.46
N GLY A 23 1.01 -10.35 6.74
CA GLY A 23 0.12 -10.12 7.88
C GLY A 23 -0.04 -8.64 8.20
N GLY A 24 -1.23 -8.25 8.65
CA GLY A 24 -1.47 -6.89 9.08
C GLY A 24 -2.88 -6.62 9.54
N THR A 25 -3.07 -5.54 10.30
CA THR A 25 -4.41 -5.12 10.69
C THR A 25 -5.17 -4.57 9.49
N PHE A 26 -4.52 -3.85 8.56
CA PHE A 26 -5.18 -3.22 7.39
C PHE A 26 -6.39 -2.34 7.78
N ASP A 27 -6.17 -1.40 8.70
CA ASP A 27 -7.22 -0.56 9.28
C ASP A 27 -6.94 0.96 9.11
N PRO A 28 -7.15 1.51 7.90
CA PRO A 28 -7.44 0.81 6.64
C PRO A 28 -6.17 0.26 5.97
N VAL A 29 -6.34 -0.58 4.94
CA VAL A 29 -5.27 -0.84 3.98
C VAL A 29 -4.86 0.48 3.31
N HIS A 30 -3.57 0.64 3.01
CA HIS A 30 -3.00 1.90 2.53
C HIS A 30 -1.85 1.63 1.54
N VAL A 31 -1.38 2.66 0.83
CA VAL A 31 -0.41 2.53 -0.26
C VAL A 31 0.88 1.80 0.15
N ALA A 32 1.36 1.96 1.38
CA ALA A 32 2.55 1.20 1.82
C ALA A 32 2.32 -0.32 1.90
N HIS A 33 1.11 -0.81 2.20
CA HIS A 33 0.83 -2.24 2.21
C HIS A 33 0.88 -2.81 0.78
N VAL A 34 0.31 -2.09 -0.18
CA VAL A 34 0.34 -2.46 -1.61
C VAL A 34 1.77 -2.38 -2.15
N ALA A 35 2.53 -1.35 -1.77
CA ALA A 35 3.94 -1.21 -2.13
C ALA A 35 4.79 -2.37 -1.58
N LEU A 36 4.56 -2.78 -0.33
CA LEU A 36 5.25 -3.92 0.28
C LEU A 36 4.95 -5.22 -0.47
N ALA A 37 3.68 -5.43 -0.81
CA ALA A 37 3.24 -6.59 -1.60
C ALA A 37 3.88 -6.62 -3.00
N ARG A 38 3.89 -5.49 -3.72
CA ARG A 38 4.54 -5.37 -5.03
C ARG A 38 6.04 -5.64 -4.95
N ALA A 39 6.72 -5.05 -3.97
CA ALA A 39 8.14 -5.26 -3.75
C ALA A 39 8.45 -6.75 -3.45
N ALA A 40 7.65 -7.41 -2.61
CA ALA A 40 7.81 -8.83 -2.33
C ALA A 40 7.61 -9.70 -3.59
N LEU A 41 6.55 -9.44 -4.38
CA LEU A 41 6.30 -10.15 -5.64
C LEU A 41 7.43 -10.00 -6.66
N ALA A 42 8.07 -8.83 -6.69
CA ALA A 42 9.16 -8.53 -7.61
C ALA A 42 10.49 -9.18 -7.21
N HIS A 43 10.80 -9.28 -5.91
CA HIS A 43 12.13 -9.68 -5.44
C HIS A 43 12.21 -11.13 -4.92
N LEU A 44 11.10 -11.75 -4.52
CA LEU A 44 11.13 -13.04 -3.81
C LEU A 44 10.75 -14.24 -4.68
N ALA A 45 10.45 -14.01 -5.96
CA ALA A 45 9.99 -15.04 -6.91
C ALA A 45 8.82 -15.88 -6.35
N LEU A 46 7.81 -15.20 -5.79
CA LEU A 46 6.64 -15.86 -5.19
C LEU A 46 5.71 -16.42 -6.26
N ASP A 47 5.17 -17.61 -6.03
CA ASP A 47 4.09 -18.18 -6.84
C ASP A 47 2.72 -17.62 -6.45
N GLU A 48 2.57 -17.28 -5.16
CA GLU A 48 1.37 -16.69 -4.59
C GLU A 48 1.76 -15.76 -3.42
N LEU A 49 1.02 -14.67 -3.24
CA LEU A 49 1.09 -13.81 -2.05
C LEU A 49 -0.29 -13.73 -1.39
N ARG A 50 -0.36 -14.12 -0.11
CA ARG A 50 -1.59 -14.04 0.68
C ARG A 50 -1.53 -12.89 1.65
N PHE A 51 -2.53 -12.02 1.61
CA PHE A 51 -2.75 -11.05 2.66
C PHE A 51 -3.49 -11.73 3.81
N VAL A 52 -2.96 -11.61 5.03
CA VAL A 52 -3.53 -12.23 6.23
C VAL A 52 -4.07 -11.12 7.14
N PRO A 53 -5.32 -10.67 6.98
CA PRO A 53 -5.91 -9.67 7.86
C PRO A 53 -6.01 -10.21 9.28
N THR A 54 -5.42 -9.51 10.24
CA THR A 54 -5.45 -9.90 11.65
C THR A 54 -6.89 -9.97 12.15
N GLY A 55 -7.23 -11.00 12.93
CA GLY A 55 -8.54 -11.12 13.59
C GLY A 55 -8.67 -10.15 14.75
N ARG A 56 -8.40 -10.64 15.97
CA ARG A 56 -8.21 -9.77 17.14
C ARG A 56 -6.71 -9.59 17.36
N SER A 57 -6.22 -8.39 17.06
CA SER A 57 -4.83 -8.05 17.34
C SER A 57 -4.59 -8.03 18.84
N TRP A 58 -3.58 -8.77 19.30
CA TRP A 58 -3.15 -8.71 20.70
C TRP A 58 -2.37 -7.42 21.01
N GLN A 59 -1.89 -6.69 19.98
CA GLN A 59 -1.15 -5.44 20.12
C GLN A 59 -2.00 -4.17 19.92
N LYS A 60 -3.10 -4.26 19.16
CA LYS A 60 -3.93 -3.09 18.81
C LYS A 60 -5.36 -3.31 19.29
N VAL A 61 -5.76 -2.53 20.29
CA VAL A 61 -7.03 -2.72 21.03
C VAL A 61 -8.23 -2.13 20.29
N ASP A 62 -8.05 -1.14 19.41
CA ASP A 62 -9.15 -0.46 18.72
C ASP A 62 -8.94 -0.41 17.20
N ALA A 63 -9.51 -1.38 16.47
CA ALA A 63 -9.67 -1.28 15.02
C ALA A 63 -10.91 -0.43 14.71
N GLY A 64 -10.76 0.59 13.87
CA GLY A 64 -11.87 1.49 13.51
C GLY A 64 -12.86 0.89 12.51
N ALA A 65 -12.46 -0.17 11.79
CA ALA A 65 -13.31 -0.94 10.90
C ALA A 65 -13.44 -2.41 11.36
N SER A 66 -14.61 -3.00 11.11
CA SER A 66 -14.85 -4.44 11.35
C SER A 66 -13.93 -5.32 10.51
N ALA A 67 -13.75 -6.58 10.90
CA ALA A 67 -12.97 -7.54 10.12
C ALA A 67 -13.44 -7.64 8.66
N GLN A 68 -14.76 -7.72 8.46
CA GLN A 68 -15.36 -7.79 7.13
C GLN A 68 -15.06 -6.52 6.30
N GLN A 69 -15.18 -5.33 6.89
CA GLN A 69 -14.86 -4.09 6.19
C GLN A 69 -13.38 -3.99 5.81
N ARG A 70 -12.47 -4.51 6.66
CA ARG A 70 -11.05 -4.56 6.34
C ARG A 70 -10.75 -5.54 5.20
N ILE A 71 -11.43 -6.69 5.16
CA ILE A 71 -11.35 -7.64 4.05
C ILE A 71 -11.85 -7.00 2.74
N GLU A 72 -12.98 -6.30 2.77
CA GLU A 72 -13.54 -5.62 1.60
C GLU A 72 -12.61 -4.52 1.08
N MET A 73 -12.08 -3.66 1.97
CA MET A 73 -11.07 -2.66 1.59
C MET A 73 -9.81 -3.31 1.02
N LEU A 74 -9.37 -4.43 1.59
CA LEU A 74 -8.21 -5.17 1.11
C LEU A 74 -8.46 -5.78 -0.28
N GLY A 75 -9.66 -6.30 -0.54
CA GLY A 75 -10.07 -6.78 -1.86
C GLY A 75 -10.03 -5.67 -2.91
N ILE A 76 -10.56 -4.49 -2.57
CA ILE A 76 -10.47 -3.29 -3.43
C ILE A 76 -9.00 -2.92 -3.70
N ALA A 77 -8.17 -2.87 -2.64
CA ALA A 77 -6.78 -2.46 -2.74
C ALA A 77 -5.88 -3.40 -3.55
N THR A 78 -6.27 -4.68 -3.65
CA THR A 78 -5.43 -5.75 -4.21
C THR A 78 -5.96 -6.31 -5.52
N ALA A 79 -7.11 -5.82 -6.01
CA ALA A 79 -7.76 -6.29 -7.24
C ALA A 79 -6.84 -6.28 -8.48
N GLY A 80 -5.93 -5.31 -8.56
CA GLY A 80 -4.96 -5.18 -9.66
C GLY A 80 -3.61 -5.87 -9.43
N LEU A 81 -3.43 -6.59 -8.32
CA LEU A 81 -2.18 -7.30 -8.04
C LEU A 81 -2.24 -8.74 -8.56
N PRO A 82 -1.26 -9.18 -9.38
CA PRO A 82 -1.25 -10.54 -9.86
C PRO A 82 -0.85 -11.50 -8.73
N ARG A 83 -1.38 -12.72 -8.77
CA ARG A 83 -1.03 -13.81 -7.85
C ARG A 83 -1.30 -13.49 -6.37
N THR A 84 -2.24 -12.60 -6.08
CA THR A 84 -2.63 -12.28 -4.70
C THR A 84 -3.95 -12.88 -4.29
N SER A 85 -4.07 -13.28 -3.03
CA SER A 85 -5.31 -13.72 -2.39
C SER A 85 -5.44 -13.17 -0.96
N ILE A 86 -6.62 -13.29 -0.37
CA ILE A 86 -6.87 -12.92 1.03
C ILE A 86 -7.11 -14.20 1.83
N ASP A 87 -6.34 -14.39 2.90
CA ASP A 87 -6.48 -15.51 3.82
C ASP A 87 -7.17 -15.05 5.12
N GLU A 88 -8.47 -15.30 5.19
CA GLU A 88 -9.33 -14.84 6.28
C GLU A 88 -9.19 -15.65 7.60
N ARG A 89 -8.25 -16.61 7.68
CA ARG A 89 -8.15 -17.53 8.83
C ARG A 89 -8.12 -16.81 10.17
N GLU A 90 -7.34 -15.73 10.28
CA GLU A 90 -7.19 -15.01 11.55
C GLU A 90 -8.49 -14.29 11.92
N THR A 91 -9.20 -13.71 10.96
CA THR A 91 -10.51 -13.09 11.19
C THR A 91 -11.61 -14.07 11.59
N LYS A 92 -11.45 -15.35 11.22
CA LYS A 92 -12.37 -16.44 11.60
C LYS A 92 -11.97 -17.14 12.91
N ARG A 93 -10.75 -16.91 13.41
CA ARG A 93 -10.25 -17.50 14.65
C ARG A 93 -10.87 -16.81 15.86
N ALA A 94 -11.30 -17.60 16.85
CA ALA A 94 -11.69 -17.07 18.15
C ALA A 94 -10.45 -16.67 18.97
N GLY A 95 -10.55 -15.60 19.75
CA GLY A 95 -9.45 -15.14 20.61
C GLY A 95 -8.39 -14.30 19.87
N ALA A 96 -7.24 -14.12 20.50
CA ALA A 96 -6.12 -13.37 19.95
C ALA A 96 -5.47 -14.11 18.77
N SER A 97 -5.06 -13.38 17.74
CA SER A 97 -4.34 -13.95 16.60
C SER A 97 -2.83 -13.78 16.78
N TYR A 98 -2.09 -14.88 16.88
CA TYR A 98 -0.63 -14.87 16.89
C TYR A 98 -0.07 -15.42 15.57
N THR A 99 1.00 -14.81 15.06
CA THR A 99 1.67 -15.22 13.82
C THR A 99 2.12 -16.68 13.87
N ILE A 100 2.65 -17.13 15.02
CA ILE A 100 3.10 -18.51 15.19
C ILE A 100 1.98 -19.53 14.94
N ASP A 101 0.78 -19.29 15.48
CA ASP A 101 -0.36 -20.19 15.30
C ASP A 101 -0.79 -20.22 13.82
N THR A 102 -0.77 -19.07 13.16
CA THR A 102 -1.03 -18.96 11.73
C THR A 102 -0.03 -19.75 10.89
N LEU A 103 1.26 -19.69 11.21
CA LEU A 103 2.29 -20.45 10.49
C LEU A 103 2.16 -21.97 10.73
N ILE A 104 1.83 -22.38 11.96
CA ILE A 104 1.57 -23.81 12.29
C ILE A 104 0.38 -24.33 11.48
N GLU A 105 -0.74 -23.61 11.48
CA GLU A 105 -1.93 -23.99 10.71
C GLU A 105 -1.65 -24.06 9.20
N LEU A 106 -0.90 -23.09 8.66
CA LEU A 106 -0.50 -23.07 7.26
C LEU A 106 0.40 -24.24 6.92
N ARG A 107 1.37 -24.57 7.77
CA ARG A 107 2.27 -25.71 7.58
C ARG A 107 1.49 -27.03 7.57
N ALA A 108 0.56 -27.21 8.52
CA ALA A 108 -0.32 -28.38 8.56
C ALA A 108 -1.22 -28.50 7.32
N GLN A 109 -1.70 -27.37 6.78
CA GLN A 109 -2.58 -27.35 5.60
C GLN A 109 -1.81 -27.55 4.27
N LEU A 110 -0.63 -26.95 4.13
CA LEU A 110 0.12 -26.85 2.87
C LEU A 110 1.25 -27.89 2.77
N GLY A 111 1.59 -28.55 3.87
CA GLY A 111 2.62 -29.58 3.96
C GLY A 111 4.05 -29.03 4.07
N GLU A 112 5.00 -29.95 4.27
CA GLU A 112 6.43 -29.67 4.50
C GLU A 112 7.20 -29.28 3.22
N ALA A 113 6.56 -29.38 2.05
CA ALA A 113 7.22 -29.11 0.77
C ALA A 113 7.26 -27.62 0.40
N ALA A 114 6.18 -26.87 0.69
CA ALA A 114 6.06 -25.47 0.29
C ALA A 114 6.99 -24.56 1.09
N ALA A 115 7.58 -23.56 0.44
CA ALA A 115 8.31 -22.50 1.11
C ALA A 115 7.31 -21.44 1.58
N LEU A 116 7.12 -21.34 2.90
CA LEU A 116 6.32 -20.27 3.50
C LEU A 116 7.23 -19.08 3.77
N VAL A 117 6.80 -17.88 3.38
CA VAL A 117 7.61 -16.66 3.51
C VAL A 117 6.79 -15.59 4.21
N TRP A 118 7.07 -15.34 5.49
CA TRP A 118 6.42 -14.26 6.23
C TRP A 118 7.07 -12.92 5.90
N ILE A 119 6.28 -11.99 5.36
CA ILE A 119 6.77 -10.70 4.85
C ILE A 119 6.47 -9.59 5.84
N VAL A 120 7.50 -8.85 6.23
CA VAL A 120 7.41 -7.77 7.21
C VAL A 120 8.30 -6.59 6.86
N GLY A 121 8.04 -5.42 7.45
CA GLY A 121 8.96 -4.28 7.43
C GLY A 121 10.07 -4.41 8.48
N SER A 122 11.15 -3.63 8.30
CA SER A 122 12.26 -3.49 9.24
C SER A 122 11.82 -3.08 10.66
N ASP A 123 10.74 -2.32 10.78
CA ASP A 123 10.12 -1.93 12.06
C ASP A 123 9.57 -3.15 12.82
N GLN A 124 8.99 -4.12 12.11
CA GLN A 124 8.48 -5.34 12.74
C GLN A 124 9.61 -6.31 13.12
N LEU A 125 10.72 -6.33 12.37
CA LEU A 125 11.92 -7.08 12.79
C LEU A 125 12.45 -6.55 14.14
N ARG A 126 12.46 -5.22 14.33
CA ARG A 126 12.84 -4.60 15.62
C ARG A 126 11.88 -4.97 16.74
N ASN A 127 10.59 -5.05 16.42
CA ASN A 127 9.53 -5.41 17.37
C ASN A 127 9.35 -6.93 17.56
N LEU A 128 10.11 -7.75 16.85
CA LEU A 128 9.97 -9.21 16.85
C LEU A 128 10.00 -9.85 18.25
N PRO A 129 10.83 -9.38 19.22
CA PRO A 129 10.86 -9.94 20.57
C PRO A 129 9.55 -9.79 21.35
N THR A 130 8.68 -8.88 20.93
CA THR A 130 7.36 -8.70 21.54
C THR A 130 6.38 -9.79 21.09
N TRP A 131 6.63 -10.46 19.96
CA TRP A 131 5.69 -11.41 19.38
C TRP A 131 5.68 -12.73 20.17
N HIS A 132 4.48 -13.31 20.28
CA HIS A 132 4.32 -14.60 20.96
C HIS A 132 5.10 -15.69 20.25
N ARG A 133 6.01 -16.36 20.98
CA ARG A 133 6.85 -17.47 20.49
C ARG A 133 7.63 -17.14 19.20
N TRP A 134 8.14 -15.92 19.12
CA TRP A 134 8.82 -15.42 17.93
C TRP A 134 10.07 -16.22 17.53
N GLU A 135 10.76 -16.83 18.50
CA GLU A 135 11.97 -17.65 18.28
C GLU A 135 11.65 -18.91 17.45
N GLU A 136 10.38 -19.33 17.40
CA GLU A 136 9.94 -20.53 16.68
C GLU A 136 9.50 -20.24 15.23
N LEU A 137 9.37 -18.97 14.83
CA LEU A 137 8.81 -18.62 13.52
C LEU A 137 9.61 -19.24 12.36
N LEU A 138 10.93 -19.29 12.50
CA LEU A 138 11.81 -19.85 11.48
C LEU A 138 11.72 -21.38 11.34
N HIS A 139 11.10 -22.08 12.30
CA HIS A 139 10.80 -23.51 12.11
C HIS A 139 9.70 -23.72 11.06
N TYR A 140 8.82 -22.73 10.88
CA TYR A 140 7.63 -22.87 10.02
C TYR A 140 7.70 -22.04 8.75
N ALA A 141 8.50 -20.97 8.71
CA ALA A 141 8.63 -20.11 7.53
C ALA A 141 10.03 -19.51 7.38
N HIS A 142 10.31 -18.95 6.21
CA HIS A 142 11.31 -17.91 6.05
C HIS A 142 10.73 -16.56 6.51
N LEU A 143 11.60 -15.63 6.87
CA LEU A 143 11.25 -14.24 7.14
C LEU A 143 11.84 -13.35 6.06
N ALA A 144 10.99 -12.66 5.30
CA ALA A 144 11.42 -11.67 4.32
C ALA A 144 11.20 -10.27 4.87
N VAL A 145 12.28 -9.52 5.05
CA VAL A 145 12.28 -8.20 5.69
C VAL A 145 12.52 -7.12 4.65
N ALA A 146 11.49 -6.30 4.42
CA ALA A 146 11.60 -5.11 3.58
C ALA A 146 12.45 -4.05 4.27
N ARG A 147 13.46 -3.53 3.56
CA ARG A 147 14.32 -2.44 4.02
C ARG A 147 14.04 -1.18 3.21
N ARG A 148 13.77 -0.07 3.91
CA ARG A 148 13.70 1.25 3.30
C ARG A 148 15.11 1.78 3.07
N ALA A 149 15.29 2.64 2.07
CA ALA A 149 16.56 3.32 1.86
C ALA A 149 16.95 4.08 3.15
N GLY A 150 18.13 3.78 3.69
CA GLY A 150 18.61 4.34 4.96
C GLY A 150 18.31 3.51 6.22
N ASP A 151 17.50 2.45 6.14
CA ASP A 151 17.28 1.56 7.28
C ASP A 151 18.55 0.76 7.59
N THR A 152 19.15 1.02 8.75
CA THR A 152 20.25 0.20 9.29
C THR A 152 19.68 -0.93 10.15
N LEU A 153 20.49 -1.98 10.37
CA LEU A 153 20.17 -3.00 11.37
C LEU A 153 20.65 -2.61 12.77
N GLU A 154 21.22 -1.42 12.97
CA GLU A 154 21.78 -1.00 14.25
C GLU A 154 20.68 -0.91 15.34
N GLY A 155 21.03 -1.20 16.59
CA GLY A 155 20.10 -1.13 17.72
C GLY A 155 19.02 -2.22 17.73
N LEU A 156 19.22 -3.34 17.03
CA LEU A 156 18.41 -4.55 17.23
C LEU A 156 18.67 -5.15 18.61
N ASP A 157 17.64 -5.76 19.20
CA ASP A 157 17.78 -6.62 20.37
C ASP A 157 18.83 -7.71 20.10
N ALA A 158 19.63 -8.06 21.11
CA ALA A 158 20.75 -9.00 20.95
C ALA A 158 20.32 -10.38 20.43
N ARG A 159 19.13 -10.86 20.80
CA ARG A 159 18.61 -12.15 20.31
C ARG A 159 18.15 -12.06 18.87
N VAL A 160 17.54 -10.94 18.48
CA VAL A 160 17.17 -10.71 17.07
C VAL A 160 18.42 -10.56 16.21
N ARG A 161 19.44 -9.86 16.70
CA ARG A 161 20.74 -9.78 16.02
C ARG A 161 21.32 -11.18 15.81
N ALA A 162 21.40 -12.00 16.85
CA ALA A 162 21.91 -13.37 16.74
C ALA A 162 21.10 -14.22 15.75
N LEU A 163 19.77 -14.08 15.73
CA LEU A 163 18.91 -14.76 14.76
C LEU A 163 19.23 -14.30 13.32
N VAL A 164 19.38 -12.99 13.09
CA VAL A 164 19.75 -12.44 11.79
C VAL A 164 21.12 -12.95 11.36
N ASP A 165 22.13 -12.90 12.24
CA ASP A 165 23.49 -13.33 11.90
C ASP A 165 23.55 -14.83 11.57
N ALA A 166 22.70 -15.65 12.21
CA ALA A 166 22.66 -17.10 11.98
C ALA A 166 21.85 -17.52 10.73
N HIS A 167 20.82 -16.76 10.35
CA HIS A 167 19.85 -17.19 9.34
C HIS A 167 19.76 -16.28 8.11
N ALA A 168 20.42 -15.11 8.11
CA ALA A 168 20.37 -14.19 6.98
C ALA A 168 21.11 -14.73 5.75
N GLY A 169 20.46 -14.63 4.59
CA GLY A 169 21.06 -14.90 3.29
C GLY A 169 20.71 -13.80 2.28
N GLU A 170 21.40 -13.83 1.14
CA GLU A 170 21.15 -12.88 0.04
C GLU A 170 19.83 -13.16 -0.66
N GLU A 171 19.48 -14.44 -0.83
CA GLU A 171 18.29 -14.90 -1.54
C GLU A 171 17.55 -15.99 -0.77
N LEU A 172 16.27 -16.21 -1.12
CA LEU A 172 15.50 -17.30 -0.55
C LEU A 172 16.06 -18.65 -1.03
N PRO A 173 16.49 -19.55 -0.12
CA PRO A 173 16.97 -20.86 -0.52
C PRO A 173 15.83 -21.77 -0.99
N ASP A 174 16.17 -22.88 -1.63
CA ASP A 174 15.22 -23.97 -1.92
C ASP A 174 14.94 -24.83 -0.68
N ALA A 175 14.46 -24.19 0.38
CA ALA A 175 14.07 -24.79 1.64
C ALA A 175 12.62 -24.41 1.99
N PRO A 176 11.94 -25.16 2.87
CA PRO A 176 10.56 -24.84 3.24
C PRO A 176 10.46 -23.69 4.27
N ALA A 177 11.50 -23.49 5.08
CA ALA A 177 11.57 -22.52 6.18
C ALA A 177 13.02 -22.30 6.63
N GLY A 178 13.26 -21.37 7.56
CA GLY A 178 14.52 -21.33 8.32
C GLY A 178 15.51 -20.23 7.92
N SER A 179 15.15 -19.30 7.04
CA SER A 179 16.06 -18.25 6.57
C SER A 179 15.45 -16.88 6.70
N ILE A 180 16.31 -15.87 6.85
CA ILE A 180 15.96 -14.46 6.81
C ILE A 180 16.53 -13.89 5.50
N VAL A 181 15.72 -13.14 4.76
CA VAL A 181 16.20 -12.43 3.57
C VAL A 181 15.78 -10.97 3.64
N PHE A 182 16.59 -10.09 3.06
CA PHE A 182 16.30 -8.67 3.00
C PHE A 182 16.04 -8.26 1.56
N PHE A 183 15.01 -7.45 1.34
CA PHE A 183 14.70 -6.94 0.01
C PHE A 183 14.39 -5.44 0.06
N PRO A 184 14.69 -4.69 -1.01
CA PRO A 184 14.51 -3.25 -1.02
C PRO A 184 13.03 -2.87 -1.15
N MET A 185 12.65 -1.78 -0.49
CA MET A 185 11.35 -1.13 -0.63
C MET A 185 11.53 0.39 -0.60
N PRO A 186 10.80 1.17 -1.42
CA PRO A 186 10.83 2.62 -1.34
C PRO A 186 10.41 3.14 0.04
N PRO A 187 10.93 4.29 0.49
CA PRO A 187 10.47 4.92 1.72
C PRO A 187 8.99 5.31 1.60
N MET A 188 8.20 4.91 2.59
CA MET A 188 6.76 5.23 2.65
C MET A 188 6.45 5.91 3.98
N GLN A 189 5.97 7.15 3.92
CA GLN A 189 5.55 7.92 5.09
C GLN A 189 4.05 7.83 5.28
N VAL A 190 3.55 6.65 5.63
CA VAL A 190 2.14 6.41 5.93
C VAL A 190 1.99 5.40 7.05
N SER A 191 1.09 5.68 7.98
CA SER A 191 0.67 4.76 9.04
C SER A 191 -0.85 4.75 9.14
N GLY A 192 -1.41 3.59 9.52
CA GLY A 192 -2.86 3.46 9.73
C GLY A 192 -3.40 4.41 10.79
N SER A 193 -2.66 4.68 11.87
CA SER A 193 -3.09 5.63 12.92
C SER A 193 -3.19 7.06 12.39
N ALA A 194 -2.15 7.56 11.70
CA ALA A 194 -2.16 8.91 11.12
C ALA A 194 -3.27 9.07 10.07
N LEU A 195 -3.53 8.02 9.27
CA LEU A 195 -4.64 7.99 8.32
C LEU A 195 -6.00 8.11 9.02
N ARG A 196 -6.23 7.32 10.07
CA ARG A 196 -7.48 7.38 10.83
C ARG A 196 -7.68 8.74 11.49
N ASP A 197 -6.63 9.33 12.06
CA ASP A 197 -6.69 10.67 12.65
C ASP A 197 -7.06 11.73 11.61
N ARG A 198 -6.48 11.65 10.40
CA ARG A 198 -6.78 12.57 9.30
C ARG A 198 -8.23 12.39 8.81
N LEU A 199 -8.69 11.15 8.65
CA LEU A 199 -10.07 10.82 8.29
C LEU A 199 -11.07 11.31 9.35
N ALA A 200 -10.74 11.16 10.63
CA ALA A 200 -11.59 11.60 11.75
C ALA A 200 -11.79 13.11 11.78
N ARG A 201 -10.79 13.88 11.34
CA ARG A 201 -10.86 15.34 11.17
C ARG A 201 -11.52 15.78 9.86
N GLY A 202 -12.10 14.85 9.10
CA GLY A 202 -12.76 15.11 7.82
C GLY A 202 -11.81 15.26 6.62
N GLY A 203 -10.51 14.96 6.81
CA GLY A 203 -9.55 14.91 5.72
C GLY A 203 -9.83 13.75 4.76
N ARG A 204 -9.40 13.90 3.51
CA ARG A 204 -9.57 12.89 2.45
C ARG A 204 -8.23 12.50 1.83
N PRO A 205 -7.47 11.61 2.50
CA PRO A 205 -6.12 11.22 2.08
C PRO A 205 -6.15 10.20 0.94
N ALA A 206 -6.77 10.55 -0.20
CA ALA A 206 -6.91 9.67 -1.36
C ALA A 206 -5.54 9.17 -1.88
N GLU A 207 -4.51 10.00 -1.77
CA GLU A 207 -3.13 9.74 -2.16
C GLU A 207 -2.42 8.70 -1.30
N LEU A 208 -2.88 8.52 -0.06
CA LEU A 208 -2.32 7.54 0.88
C LEU A 208 -3.11 6.23 0.89
N LEU A 209 -4.21 6.15 0.14
CA LEU A 209 -5.09 5.01 0.07
C LEU A 209 -5.09 4.41 -1.35
N PRO A 210 -5.21 3.08 -1.49
CA PRO A 210 -5.43 2.47 -2.78
C PRO A 210 -6.74 2.97 -3.43
N PRO A 211 -6.82 2.99 -4.76
CA PRO A 211 -8.01 3.43 -5.48
C PRO A 211 -9.27 2.71 -5.01
N GLY A 212 -10.38 3.43 -4.88
CA GLY A 212 -11.66 2.90 -4.41
C GLY A 212 -11.75 2.66 -2.89
N VAL A 213 -10.63 2.60 -2.15
CA VAL A 213 -10.67 2.40 -0.68
C VAL A 213 -11.25 3.63 0.02
N LEU A 214 -10.90 4.84 -0.42
CA LEU A 214 -11.49 6.06 0.14
C LEU A 214 -12.99 6.13 -0.13
N ASP A 215 -13.44 5.78 -1.34
CA ASP A 215 -14.86 5.74 -1.68
C ASP A 215 -15.61 4.75 -0.80
N TYR A 216 -15.01 3.57 -0.56
CA TYR A 216 -15.56 2.59 0.36
C TYR A 216 -15.65 3.14 1.79
N ILE A 217 -14.58 3.78 2.29
CA ILE A 217 -14.56 4.43 3.60
C ILE A 217 -15.67 5.47 3.71
N ASP A 218 -15.85 6.30 2.69
CA ASP A 218 -16.83 7.37 2.68
C ASP A 218 -18.28 6.86 2.60
N ARG A 219 -18.54 5.85 1.76
CA ARG A 219 -19.85 5.19 1.63
C ARG A 219 -20.27 4.52 2.94
N ASN A 220 -19.31 3.88 3.63
CA ASN A 220 -19.53 3.19 4.90
C ASN A 220 -19.35 4.08 6.13
N ARG A 221 -19.03 5.37 5.95
CA ARG A 221 -18.79 6.37 7.01
C ARG A 221 -17.77 5.91 8.06
N LEU A 222 -16.73 5.19 7.62
CA LEU A 222 -15.69 4.68 8.50
C LEU A 222 -14.78 5.81 9.00
N TYR A 223 -14.22 5.62 10.20
CA TYR A 223 -13.19 6.48 10.81
C TYR A 223 -13.59 7.94 11.05
N ARG A 224 -14.88 8.29 10.93
CA ARG A 224 -15.37 9.63 11.25
C ARG A 224 -15.54 9.78 12.75
N ALA A 225 -15.18 10.94 13.31
CA ALA A 225 -15.51 11.26 14.69
C ALA A 225 -17.04 11.25 14.85
N THR A 226 -17.55 10.46 15.79
CA THR A 226 -18.95 10.56 16.22
C THR A 226 -19.12 11.96 16.81
N PRO A 227 -19.96 12.85 16.25
CA PRO A 227 -20.26 14.09 16.93
C PRO A 227 -20.92 13.76 18.28
N PRO A 228 -20.71 14.58 19.33
CA PRO A 228 -21.47 14.43 20.57
C PRO A 228 -22.96 14.33 20.24
N ARG A 229 -23.70 13.47 20.94
CA ARG A 229 -25.14 13.30 20.75
C ARG A 229 -25.84 14.64 20.98
N GLU A 230 -26.11 15.37 19.91
CA GLU A 230 -27.12 16.44 19.91
C GLU A 230 -28.47 15.82 19.53
N GLU A 231 -29.49 16.26 20.27
CA GLU A 231 -30.90 15.94 20.09
C GLU A 231 -31.38 16.07 18.62
N PRO A 232 -32.43 15.35 18.22
CA PRO A 232 -32.78 15.13 16.82
C PRO A 232 -33.18 16.43 16.12
N THR A 233 -32.22 17.07 15.46
CA THR A 233 -32.48 18.20 14.58
C THR A 233 -32.33 17.72 13.14
N ARG A 234 -33.49 17.43 12.54
CA ARG A 234 -33.83 17.34 11.10
C ARG A 234 -32.72 16.89 10.13
N ALA A 235 -32.91 15.71 9.53
CA ALA A 235 -32.04 15.04 8.57
C ALA A 235 -31.39 15.97 7.50
N PRO A 236 -30.10 15.76 7.14
CA PRO A 236 -29.50 16.42 5.98
C PRO A 236 -30.15 15.91 4.70
N ARG A 237 -30.61 16.84 3.86
CA ARG A 237 -31.19 16.54 2.54
C ARG A 237 -30.14 16.01 1.56
N PRO A 238 -30.52 15.17 0.59
CA PRO A 238 -29.63 14.75 -0.50
C PRO A 238 -29.08 15.97 -1.25
N ARG A 239 -27.83 15.88 -1.74
CA ARG A 239 -27.20 16.92 -2.59
C ARG A 239 -28.08 17.14 -3.81
N SER A 240 -28.87 18.22 -3.78
CA SER A 240 -29.69 18.63 -4.92
C SER A 240 -28.77 19.06 -6.07
N SER A 241 -29.22 18.76 -7.29
CA SER A 241 -28.64 19.09 -8.59
C SER A 241 -28.49 20.59 -8.90
N ALA A 242 -28.52 21.47 -7.90
CA ALA A 242 -28.61 22.92 -8.05
C ALA A 242 -27.26 23.66 -8.10
N THR A 243 -26.12 23.02 -7.81
CA THR A 243 -24.78 23.65 -7.79
C THR A 243 -24.00 23.58 -9.10
N LYS A 244 -24.53 22.98 -10.18
CA LYS A 244 -23.87 22.97 -11.51
C LYS A 244 -23.77 24.33 -12.19
N ARG A 245 -24.36 25.41 -11.63
CA ARG A 245 -24.57 26.69 -12.33
C ARG A 245 -23.43 27.71 -12.26
N ASN A 246 -22.30 27.45 -11.60
CA ASN A 246 -21.18 28.40 -11.58
C ASN A 246 -19.78 27.75 -11.44
N ARG A 247 -19.58 26.55 -11.99
CA ARG A 247 -18.26 25.91 -12.04
C ARG A 247 -17.56 26.27 -13.35
N MET A 248 -16.27 26.57 -13.27
CA MET A 248 -15.45 26.76 -14.47
C MET A 248 -15.50 25.47 -15.30
N ASP A 249 -15.68 25.60 -16.62
CA ASP A 249 -15.67 24.47 -17.54
C ASP A 249 -14.39 23.63 -17.32
N PRO A 250 -14.51 22.32 -17.02
CA PRO A 250 -13.36 21.43 -16.81
C PRO A 250 -12.35 21.49 -17.95
N ARG A 251 -12.78 21.72 -19.20
CA ARG A 251 -11.86 21.87 -20.36
C ARG A 251 -11.04 23.16 -20.30
N LYS A 252 -11.63 24.24 -19.77
CA LYS A 252 -10.93 25.52 -19.58
C LYS A 252 -9.95 25.42 -18.43
N LEU A 253 -10.36 24.81 -17.31
CA LEU A 253 -9.49 24.58 -16.16
C LEU A 253 -8.31 23.66 -16.52
N GLN A 254 -8.57 22.59 -17.27
CA GLN A 254 -7.54 21.69 -17.78
C GLN A 254 -6.47 22.45 -18.59
N ARG A 255 -6.89 23.38 -19.46
CA ARG A 255 -5.96 24.17 -20.26
C ARG A 255 -5.07 25.05 -19.37
N VAL A 256 -5.66 25.75 -18.40
CA VAL A 256 -4.89 26.57 -17.43
C VAL A 256 -3.84 25.72 -16.70
N VAL A 257 -4.20 24.51 -16.30
CA VAL A 257 -3.27 23.60 -15.61
C VAL A 257 -2.14 23.15 -16.54
N VAL A 258 -2.46 22.70 -17.76
CA VAL A 258 -1.46 22.22 -18.71
C VAL A 258 -0.50 23.35 -19.10
N ASP A 259 -1.02 24.55 -19.36
CA ASP A 259 -0.21 25.73 -19.67
C ASP A 259 0.74 26.08 -18.49
N ALA A 260 0.22 26.06 -17.26
CA ALA A 260 1.03 26.32 -16.06
C ALA A 260 2.12 25.24 -15.83
N LEU A 261 1.85 23.99 -16.20
CA LEU A 261 2.86 22.93 -16.15
C LEU A 261 3.93 23.14 -17.24
N ASP A 262 3.55 23.55 -18.45
CA ASP A 262 4.48 23.80 -19.55
C ASP A 262 5.34 25.06 -19.33
N ASP A 263 4.81 26.09 -18.66
CA ASP A 263 5.55 27.31 -18.30
C ASP A 263 6.82 27.00 -17.49
N ILE A 264 6.75 26.00 -16.61
CA ILE A 264 7.87 25.54 -15.77
C ILE A 264 8.56 24.29 -16.36
N LYS A 265 8.23 23.94 -17.60
CA LYS A 265 8.86 22.84 -18.37
C LYS A 265 8.72 21.48 -17.69
N ALA A 266 7.49 21.13 -17.28
CA ALA A 266 7.16 19.76 -16.94
C ALA A 266 7.38 18.81 -18.12
N GLN A 267 7.77 17.56 -17.81
CA GLN A 267 7.89 16.48 -18.78
C GLN A 267 6.66 15.57 -18.75
N ASP A 268 6.38 14.92 -19.88
CA ASP A 268 5.38 13.85 -20.01
C ASP A 268 4.01 14.20 -19.43
N ILE A 269 3.49 15.40 -19.72
CA ILE A 269 2.16 15.81 -19.24
C ILE A 269 1.10 14.92 -19.89
N ARG A 270 0.38 14.14 -19.09
CA ARG A 270 -0.73 13.28 -19.51
C ARG A 270 -2.02 13.73 -18.85
N VAL A 271 -3.10 13.69 -19.60
CA VAL A 271 -4.44 14.04 -19.12
C VAL A 271 -5.36 12.85 -19.33
N PHE A 272 -6.07 12.47 -18.28
CA PHE A 272 -7.00 11.35 -18.26
C PHE A 272 -8.42 11.86 -18.01
N ASP A 273 -9.38 11.37 -18.79
CA ASP A 273 -10.81 11.58 -18.55
C ASP A 273 -11.31 10.52 -17.58
N THR A 274 -11.65 10.95 -16.37
CA THR A 274 -12.01 10.03 -15.27
C THR A 274 -13.50 9.97 -14.98
N THR A 275 -14.33 10.63 -15.80
CA THR A 275 -15.78 10.73 -15.60
C THR A 275 -16.50 9.38 -15.60
N ALA A 276 -15.93 8.37 -16.27
CA ALA A 276 -16.47 7.00 -16.28
C ALA A 276 -15.97 6.13 -15.10
N GLN A 277 -14.93 6.56 -14.39
CA GLN A 277 -14.24 5.78 -13.36
C GLN A 277 -14.56 6.27 -11.96
N THR A 278 -14.81 7.57 -11.78
CA THR A 278 -15.14 8.18 -10.48
C THR A 278 -16.02 9.44 -10.64
N GLU A 279 -16.86 9.71 -9.64
CA GLU A 279 -17.65 10.94 -9.54
C GLU A 279 -16.94 12.05 -8.74
N LEU A 280 -15.71 11.81 -8.26
CA LEU A 280 -14.98 12.73 -7.39
C LEU A 280 -14.39 13.92 -8.16
N PHE A 281 -13.83 13.65 -9.34
CA PHE A 281 -13.19 14.62 -10.22
C PHE A 281 -13.35 14.16 -11.67
N ASP A 282 -13.37 15.11 -12.60
CA ASP A 282 -13.57 14.85 -14.01
C ASP A 282 -12.27 14.52 -14.74
N ARG A 283 -11.13 15.02 -14.25
CA ARG A 283 -9.81 14.83 -14.89
C ARG A 283 -8.69 14.54 -13.89
N VAL A 284 -7.77 13.69 -14.30
CA VAL A 284 -6.46 13.54 -13.67
C VAL A 284 -5.38 14.01 -14.63
N ILE A 285 -4.48 14.86 -14.17
CA ILE A 285 -3.33 15.32 -14.94
C ILE A 285 -2.06 14.83 -14.23
N ILE A 286 -1.19 14.16 -14.97
CA ILE A 286 0.06 13.61 -14.46
C ILE A 286 1.21 14.28 -15.20
N ALA A 287 2.16 14.84 -14.47
CA ALA A 287 3.33 15.53 -15.00
C ALA A 287 4.60 15.12 -14.25
N THR A 288 5.73 15.19 -14.93
CA THR A 288 7.04 14.85 -14.38
C THR A 288 7.87 16.11 -14.12
N GLY A 289 8.40 16.22 -12.91
CA GLY A 289 9.46 17.17 -12.57
C GLY A 289 10.82 16.45 -12.49
N THR A 290 11.90 17.09 -12.92
CA THR A 290 13.25 16.51 -12.95
C THR A 290 14.00 16.59 -11.61
N SER A 291 13.47 17.34 -10.64
CA SER A 291 14.05 17.47 -9.30
C SER A 291 12.99 17.85 -8.26
N ASN A 292 13.26 17.59 -6.98
CA ASN A 292 12.40 18.01 -5.87
C ASN A 292 12.07 19.52 -5.89
N ARG A 293 13.00 20.35 -6.35
CA ARG A 293 12.78 21.80 -6.48
C ARG A 293 11.80 22.11 -7.61
N GLN A 294 11.98 21.49 -8.78
CA GLN A 294 11.12 21.72 -9.93
C GLN A 294 9.70 21.18 -9.67
N THR A 295 9.56 20.01 -9.05
CA THR A 295 8.24 19.45 -8.70
C THR A 295 7.43 20.41 -7.82
N ARG A 296 8.06 21.00 -6.80
CA ARG A 296 7.41 22.03 -5.95
C ARG A 296 7.06 23.29 -6.73
N ALA A 297 7.96 23.74 -7.61
CA ALA A 297 7.76 24.93 -8.43
C ALA A 297 6.58 24.74 -9.39
N LEU A 298 6.51 23.59 -10.07
CA LEU A 298 5.40 23.18 -10.93
C LEU A 298 4.05 23.22 -10.18
N ALA A 299 3.97 22.52 -9.05
CA ALA A 299 2.74 22.47 -8.27
C ALA A 299 2.32 23.84 -7.72
N SER A 300 3.28 24.65 -7.26
CA SER A 300 3.00 26.01 -6.78
C SER A 300 2.53 26.90 -7.92
N HIS A 301 3.13 26.79 -9.10
CA HIS A 301 2.76 27.58 -10.27
C HIS A 301 1.35 27.22 -10.77
N VAL A 302 1.02 25.92 -10.84
CA VAL A 302 -0.35 25.46 -11.13
C VAL A 302 -1.35 26.06 -10.16
N ARG A 303 -1.09 25.97 -8.85
CA ARG A 303 -1.95 26.55 -7.81
C ARG A 303 -2.16 28.05 -8.04
N ASP A 304 -1.09 28.79 -8.29
CA ASP A 304 -1.14 30.24 -8.41
C ASP A 304 -1.88 30.65 -9.69
N LYS A 305 -1.63 29.99 -10.83
CA LYS A 305 -2.35 30.21 -12.09
C LYS A 305 -3.82 29.86 -12.03
N VAL A 306 -4.19 28.79 -11.32
CA VAL A 306 -5.60 28.42 -11.14
C VAL A 306 -6.33 29.44 -10.25
N LYS A 307 -5.67 29.96 -9.21
CA LYS A 307 -6.21 31.07 -8.40
C LYS A 307 -6.37 32.35 -9.22
N GLU A 308 -5.37 32.72 -10.02
CA GLU A 308 -5.44 33.87 -10.95
C GLU A 308 -6.61 33.75 -11.93
N ALA A 309 -6.91 32.53 -12.40
CA ALA A 309 -8.04 32.25 -13.27
C ALA A 309 -9.41 32.27 -12.55
N GLY A 310 -9.44 32.46 -11.22
CA GLY A 310 -10.66 32.50 -10.41
C GLY A 310 -11.26 31.12 -10.11
N ALA A 311 -10.50 30.04 -10.25
CA ALA A 311 -10.91 28.68 -9.90
C ALA A 311 -10.43 28.28 -8.48
N PRO A 312 -11.15 27.37 -7.81
CA PRO A 312 -10.77 26.93 -6.47
C PRO A 312 -9.51 26.06 -6.51
N VAL A 313 -8.66 26.23 -5.50
CA VAL A 313 -7.63 25.26 -5.13
C VAL A 313 -8.05 24.68 -3.78
N VAL A 314 -8.39 23.39 -3.76
CA VAL A 314 -8.88 22.68 -2.58
C VAL A 314 -7.72 22.40 -1.63
N SER A 315 -6.64 21.80 -2.13
CA SER A 315 -5.46 21.48 -1.32
C SER A 315 -4.20 21.32 -2.19
N MET A 316 -3.04 21.33 -1.51
CA MET A 316 -1.76 21.01 -2.10
C MET A 316 -0.92 20.26 -1.07
N GLU A 317 -0.42 19.07 -1.43
CA GLU A 317 0.22 18.12 -0.49
C GLU A 317 1.53 17.58 -1.05
N GLY A 318 2.47 17.19 -0.17
CA GLY A 318 3.79 16.67 -0.55
C GLY A 318 4.82 17.75 -0.97
N ALA A 319 4.45 19.02 -0.84
CA ALA A 319 5.31 20.15 -1.19
C ALA A 319 6.54 20.30 -0.26
N ASP A 320 6.51 19.71 0.93
CA ASP A 320 7.61 19.66 1.87
C ASP A 320 8.76 18.76 1.38
N THR A 321 8.47 17.60 0.77
CA THR A 321 9.49 16.69 0.22
C THR A 321 9.82 16.98 -1.26
N GLY A 322 8.82 17.31 -2.07
CA GLY A 322 8.95 17.61 -3.49
C GLY A 322 9.17 16.38 -4.38
N GLU A 323 9.16 15.16 -3.85
CA GLU A 323 9.31 13.94 -4.66
C GLU A 323 8.03 13.63 -5.45
N TRP A 324 6.89 13.94 -4.83
CA TRP A 324 5.57 13.91 -5.43
C TRP A 324 4.73 14.99 -4.75
N VAL A 325 4.21 15.91 -5.56
CA VAL A 325 3.32 16.97 -5.11
C VAL A 325 1.97 16.81 -5.79
N LEU A 326 0.92 16.81 -4.98
CA LEU A 326 -0.48 16.74 -5.43
C LEU A 326 -1.11 18.13 -5.34
N VAL A 327 -1.85 18.53 -6.38
CA VAL A 327 -2.68 19.74 -6.35
C VAL A 327 -4.13 19.36 -6.66
N ASP A 328 -5.01 19.53 -5.68
CA ASP A 328 -6.45 19.28 -5.81
C ASP A 328 -7.17 20.58 -6.17
N LEU A 329 -7.83 20.59 -7.33
CA LEU A 329 -8.58 21.73 -7.87
C LEU A 329 -10.11 21.46 -7.90
N GLY A 330 -10.56 20.43 -7.18
CA GLY A 330 -11.94 19.96 -7.15
C GLY A 330 -12.23 19.03 -8.32
N ASP A 331 -12.53 19.59 -9.50
CA ASP A 331 -12.91 18.80 -10.67
C ASP A 331 -11.67 18.29 -11.46
N ILE A 332 -10.47 18.75 -11.12
CA ILE A 332 -9.19 18.29 -11.68
C ILE A 332 -8.19 18.02 -10.55
N VAL A 333 -7.50 16.89 -10.64
CA VAL A 333 -6.40 16.54 -9.74
C VAL A 333 -5.09 16.49 -10.53
N VAL A 334 -4.04 17.14 -10.01
CA VAL A 334 -2.73 17.25 -10.68
C VAL A 334 -1.66 16.55 -9.85
N HIS A 335 -1.05 15.51 -10.42
CA HIS A 335 0.09 14.81 -9.86
C HIS A 335 1.37 15.31 -10.53
N VAL A 336 2.26 15.93 -9.77
CA VAL A 336 3.61 16.26 -10.22
C VAL A 336 4.58 15.33 -9.50
N MET A 337 5.27 14.46 -10.24
CA MET A 337 6.11 13.39 -9.67
C MET A 337 7.53 13.42 -10.23
N GLN A 338 8.52 12.99 -9.45
CA GLN A 338 9.81 12.60 -10.00
C GLN A 338 9.70 11.35 -10.89
N PRO A 339 10.62 11.14 -11.87
CA PRO A 339 10.57 10.01 -12.78
C PRO A 339 10.47 8.65 -12.09
N ALA A 340 11.28 8.43 -11.04
CA ALA A 340 11.29 7.16 -10.31
C ALA A 340 9.96 6.88 -9.59
N ILE A 341 9.37 7.92 -8.98
CA ILE A 341 8.07 7.81 -8.30
C ILE A 341 6.97 7.53 -9.31
N ARG A 342 6.94 8.28 -10.42
CA ARG A 342 5.97 8.09 -11.50
C ARG A 342 6.04 6.69 -12.10
N GLN A 343 7.23 6.22 -12.45
CA GLN A 343 7.43 4.87 -13.00
C GLN A 343 6.99 3.78 -12.01
N TYR A 344 7.26 3.97 -10.72
CA TYR A 344 6.93 3.00 -9.69
C TYR A 344 5.41 2.90 -9.42
N TYR A 345 4.74 4.04 -9.26
CA TYR A 345 3.29 4.05 -8.99
C TYR A 345 2.46 3.81 -10.24
N ASN A 346 2.99 4.16 -11.42
CA ASN A 346 2.38 3.99 -12.73
C ASN A 346 0.88 4.33 -12.72
N LEU A 347 0.56 5.53 -12.21
CA LEU A 347 -0.83 5.98 -12.07
C LEU A 347 -1.53 6.09 -13.43
N GLU A 348 -0.78 6.11 -14.52
CA GLU A 348 -1.30 6.02 -15.88
C GLU A 348 -2.10 4.74 -16.11
N GLU A 349 -1.63 3.56 -15.66
CA GLU A 349 -2.39 2.30 -15.76
C GLU A 349 -3.73 2.36 -15.01
N LEU A 350 -3.84 3.23 -14.00
CA LEU A 350 -5.05 3.39 -13.21
C LEU A 350 -6.10 4.26 -13.93
N TRP A 351 -5.66 5.27 -14.68
CA TRP A 351 -6.55 6.30 -15.21
C TRP A 351 -6.77 6.22 -16.74
N GLY A 352 -5.96 5.45 -17.48
CA GLY A 352 -6.09 5.31 -18.94
C GLY A 352 -5.45 4.06 -19.53
#